data_AF-A0A1G9VWW6-F1
#
_entry.id   AF-A0A1G9VWW6-F1
#
_cell.length_a   1.000
_cell.length_b   1.000
_cell.length_c   1.000
_cell.angle_alpha   90.00
_cell.angle_beta   90.00
_cell.angle_gamma   90.00
#
_symmetry.space_group_name_H-M   'P 1'
#
loop_
_entity.id
_entity.type
_entity.pdbx_description
1 polymer ?
#
loop_
_entity_poly.entity_id
_entity_poly.type
_entity_poly.pdbx_seq_one_letter_code
_entity_poly.pdbx_strand_id
1 'polypeptide(L)' 'METSMNYLLSDIEKTRIEMIDLARQYGYSNPNVVQCSQKLDILLNVYDNKPASP' A
#
# COMPACT_ATOMS: atom_id res chain seq x y z
N MET A 1 9.82 15.77 10.79
CA MET A 1 9.95 14.99 9.52
C MET A 1 9.65 13.51 9.71
N GLU A 2 9.69 12.95 10.94
CA GLU A 2 9.30 11.56 11.24
C GLU A 2 7.82 11.23 10.99
N THR A 3 6.91 12.18 11.23
CA THR A 3 5.46 11.97 11.13
C THR A 3 5.01 11.52 9.75
N SER A 4 5.49 12.18 8.68
CA SER A 4 5.10 11.85 7.31
C SER A 4 5.52 10.44 6.87
N MET A 5 6.63 9.92 7.41
CA MET A 5 7.08 8.56 7.10
C MET A 5 6.24 7.50 7.80
N ASN A 6 5.86 7.78 9.06
CA ASN A 6 4.98 6.91 9.82
C ASN A 6 3.58 6.84 9.22
N TYR A 7 3.07 7.95 8.65
CA TYR A 7 1.80 7.94 7.91
C TYR A 7 1.89 7.10 6.63
N LEU A 8 2.97 7.25 5.84
CA LEU A 8 3.15 6.46 4.62
C LEU A 8 3.22 4.96 4.92
N LEU A 9 4.02 4.56 5.91
CA LEU A 9 4.11 3.17 6.35
C LEU A 9 2.76 2.64 6.87
N SER A 10 2.01 3.46 7.61
CA SER A 10 0.66 3.11 8.06
C SER A 10 -0.30 2.86 6.90
N ASP A 11 -0.23 3.69 5.85
CA ASP A 11 -1.11 3.57 4.69
C ASP A 11 -0.74 2.37 3.81
N ILE A 12 0.55 2.05 3.70
CA ILE A 12 1.04 0.81 3.06
C ILE A 12 0.47 -0.40 3.80
N GLU A 13 0.59 -0.43 5.13
CA GLU A 13 0.12 -1.54 5.96
C GLU A 13 -1.40 -1.72 5.87
N LYS A 14 -2.17 -0.63 5.99
CA LYS A 14 -3.63 -0.67 5.84
C LYS A 14 -4.05 -1.19 4.47
N THR A 15 -3.44 -0.69 3.41
CA THR A 15 -3.76 -1.09 2.03
C THR A 15 -3.40 -2.56 1.78
N ARG A 16 -2.30 -3.06 2.38
CA ARG A 16 -1.92 -4.48 2.32
C ARG A 16 -2.97 -5.37 2.99
N ILE A 17 -3.41 -5.02 4.20
CA ILE A 17 -4.44 -5.77 4.93
C ILE A 17 -5.75 -5.81 4.12
N GLU A 18 -6.20 -4.65 3.63
CA GLU A 18 -7.40 -4.53 2.81
C GLU A 18 -7.33 -5.42 1.55
N MET A 19 -6.20 -5.41 0.84
CA MET A 19 -5.98 -6.24 -0.35
C MET A 19 -6.10 -7.73 -0.02
N ILE A 20 -5.47 -8.18 1.08
CA ILE A 20 -5.48 -9.58 1.52
C ILE A 20 -6.90 -10.00 1.91
N ASP A 21 -7.62 -9.18 2.66
CA ASP A 21 -8.97 -9.49 3.12
C ASP A 21 -9.97 -9.55 1.95
N LEU A 22 -9.86 -8.65 0.99
CA LEU A 22 -10.65 -8.69 -0.25
C LEU A 22 -10.28 -9.89 -1.13
N ALA A 23 -8.98 -10.23 -1.24
CA ALA A 23 -8.53 -11.38 -2.04
C ALA A 23 -9.01 -12.71 -1.44
N ARG A 24 -9.02 -12.83 -0.11
CA ARG A 24 -9.57 -13.99 0.60
C ARG A 24 -11.07 -14.15 0.37
N GLN A 25 -11.81 -13.04 0.27
CA GLN A 25 -13.26 -13.06 0.10
C GLN A 25 -13.69 -13.25 -1.36
N TYR A 26 -13.00 -12.61 -2.30
CA TYR A 26 -13.48 -12.46 -3.68
C TYR A 26 -12.49 -12.92 -4.75
N GLY A 27 -11.30 -13.38 -4.35
CA GLY A 27 -10.22 -13.76 -5.26
C GLY A 27 -9.42 -12.59 -5.81
N TYR A 28 -8.21 -12.87 -6.30
CA TYR A 28 -7.25 -11.85 -6.75
C TYR A 28 -7.68 -11.08 -8.00
N SER A 29 -8.56 -11.65 -8.82
CA SER A 29 -9.10 -10.98 -10.01
C SER A 29 -10.27 -10.05 -9.71
N ASN A 30 -10.72 -9.95 -8.45
CA ASN A 30 -11.78 -9.02 -8.09
C ASN A 30 -11.32 -7.57 -8.35
N PRO A 31 -12.13 -6.71 -8.99
CA PRO A 31 -11.75 -5.33 -9.29
C PRO A 31 -11.27 -4.53 -8.07
N ASN A 32 -11.84 -4.77 -6.89
CA ASN A 32 -11.44 -4.09 -5.66
C ASN A 32 -10.03 -4.53 -5.22
N VAL A 33 -9.69 -5.81 -5.38
CA VAL A 33 -8.35 -6.33 -5.08
C VAL A 33 -7.32 -5.75 -6.05
N VAL A 34 -7.68 -5.65 -7.34
CA VAL A 34 -6.83 -5.02 -8.36
C VAL A 34 -6.58 -3.55 -8.01
N GLN A 35 -7.62 -2.81 -7.62
CA GLN A 35 -7.46 -1.41 -7.17
C GLN A 35 -6.57 -1.29 -5.94
N CYS A 36 -6.74 -2.17 -4.94
CA CYS A 36 -5.86 -2.20 -3.78
C CYS A 36 -4.40 -2.50 -4.17
N SER A 37 -4.16 -3.42 -5.11
CA SER A 37 -2.80 -3.71 -5.59
C SER A 37 -2.15 -2.51 -6.29
N GLN A 38 -2.90 -1.77 -7.11
CA GLN A 38 -2.42 -0.56 -7.78
C GLN A 38 -2.11 0.54 -6.78
N LYS A 39 -2.97 0.74 -5.79
CA LYS A 39 -2.75 1.70 -4.71
C LYS A 39 -1.52 1.32 -3.88
N LEU A 40 -1.35 0.05 -3.55
CA LEU A 40 -0.19 -0.44 -2.82
C LEU A 40 1.11 -0.20 -3.59
N ASP A 41 1.12 -0.47 -4.90
CA ASP A 41 2.26 -0.20 -5.78
C ASP A 41 2.65 1.29 -5.77
N ILE A 42 1.68 2.20 -5.87
CA ILE A 42 1.93 3.65 -5.78
C ILE A 42 2.56 4.02 -4.44
N LEU A 43 2.04 3.49 -3.33
CA LEU A 43 2.56 3.80 -1.99
C LEU A 43 3.99 3.26 -1.79
N LEU A 44 4.26 2.06 -2.28
CA LEU A 44 5.60 1.46 -2.24
C LEU A 44 6.58 2.25 -3.13
N ASN A 45 6.15 2.68 -4.31
CA ASN A 45 6.96 3.54 -5.17
C ASN A 45 7.29 4.88 -4.49
N VAL A 46 6.35 5.48 -3.75
CA VAL A 46 6.61 6.71 -2.98
C VAL A 46 7.60 6.45 -1.83
N TYR A 47 7.50 5.29 -1.19
CA TYR A 47 8.41 4.87 -0.13
C TYR A 47 9.83 4.68 -0.66
N ASP A 48 9.99 3.93 -1.76
CA ASP A 48 11.29 3.61 -2.38
C ASP A 48 11.94 4.81 -3.06
N ASN A 49 11.16 5.69 -3.70
CA ASN A 49 11.69 6.91 -4.34
C ASN A 49 11.96 8.04 -3.34
N LYS A 50 11.73 7.83 -2.04
CA LYS A 50 12.11 8.83 -1.05
C LYS A 50 13.64 8.83 -0.93
N PRO A 51 14.33 9.95 -1.19
CA PRO A 51 15.77 10.00 -1.02
C PRO A 51 16.09 9.65 0.43
N ALA A 52 16.96 8.66 0.62
CA ALA A 52 17.60 8.46 1.92
C ALA A 52 18.20 9.82 2.31
N SER A 53 17.83 10.34 3.49
CA SER A 53 18.53 11.51 4.02
C SER A 53 20.04 11.20 3.99
N PRO A 54 20.88 12.12 3.48
CA PRO A 54 22.33 11.97 3.52
C PRO A 54 22.85 11.84 4.95
#